data_AF-A0A967LRL9-F1
#
_entry.id   AF-A0A967LRL9-F1
#
_cell.length_a   1.000
_cell.length_b   1.000
_cell.length_c   1.000
_cell.angle_alpha   90.00
_cell.angle_beta   90.00
_cell.angle_gamma   90.00
#
_symmetry.space_group_name_H-M   'P 1'
#
loop_
_entity.id
_entity.type
_entity.pdbx_description
1 polymer ?
#
loop_
_entity_poly.entity_id
_entity_poly.type
_entity_poly.pdbx_seq_one_letter_code
_entity_poly.pdbx_strand_id
1 'polypeptide(L)'
;PLVVDPAALAPGQLVYPALARLADGVDLDAASADLGGLLARAPDRFPEVFTPQLLEQAGFAPRVRPLKDVVVGEAETPLLVVLATAGLLLLIGCANVANLFLVRFERRRGEVG
;
A
#
# COMPACT_ATOMS: atom_id res chain seq x y z
N PRO A 1 14.63 13.09 -8.25
CA PRO A 1 13.40 12.94 -9.08
C PRO A 1 13.72 11.96 -10.21
N LEU A 2 12.85 11.00 -10.50
CA LEU A 2 13.04 10.11 -11.64
C LEU A 2 12.79 10.95 -12.91
N VAL A 3 13.85 11.32 -13.62
CA VAL A 3 13.73 12.04 -14.89
C VAL A 3 13.53 10.97 -15.95
N VAL A 4 12.29 10.81 -16.42
CA VAL A 4 11.98 9.94 -17.54
C VAL A 4 12.27 10.73 -18.81
N ASP A 5 13.27 10.29 -19.59
CA ASP A 5 13.53 10.82 -20.91
C ASP A 5 12.49 10.25 -21.89
N PRO A 6 11.55 11.04 -22.42
CA PRO A 6 10.53 10.55 -23.33
C PRO A 6 11.11 10.00 -24.64
N ALA A 7 12.31 10.41 -25.04
CA ALA A 7 12.98 9.91 -26.25
C ALA A 7 13.63 8.53 -26.04
N ALA A 8 13.85 8.12 -24.78
CA ALA A 8 14.42 6.82 -24.43
C ALA A 8 13.35 5.72 -24.22
N LEU A 9 12.06 6.08 -24.28
CA LEU A 9 10.95 5.15 -24.09
C LEU A 9 10.62 4.42 -25.39
N ALA A 10 10.88 3.12 -25.43
CA ALA A 10 10.37 2.24 -26.48
C ALA A 10 8.90 1.87 -26.20
N PRO A 11 7.99 1.95 -27.19
CA PRO A 11 6.64 1.42 -27.04
C PRO A 11 6.67 -0.07 -26.68
N GLY A 12 5.77 -0.52 -25.79
CA GLY A 12 5.67 -1.93 -25.39
C GLY A 12 6.44 -2.34 -24.14
N GLN A 13 7.22 -1.42 -23.56
CA GLN A 13 7.81 -1.61 -22.22
C GLN A 13 6.74 -1.49 -21.14
N LEU A 14 6.16 -2.63 -20.76
CA LEU A 14 5.13 -2.75 -19.71
C LEU A 14 5.67 -3.37 -18.41
N VAL A 15 6.98 -3.60 -18.36
CA VAL A 15 7.67 -4.24 -17.23
C VAL A 15 7.77 -3.31 -16.02
N TYR A 16 7.68 -2.00 -16.23
CA TYR A 16 7.83 -1.01 -15.17
C TYR A 16 6.48 -0.47 -14.70
N PRO A 17 6.16 -0.56 -13.41
CA PRO A 17 4.98 0.09 -12.86
C PRO A 17 5.11 1.62 -13.02
N ALA A 18 4.12 2.22 -13.67
CA ALA A 18 4.04 3.66 -13.84
C ALA A 18 3.44 4.31 -12.58
N LEU A 19 3.93 5.51 -12.26
CA LEU A 19 3.45 6.32 -11.13
C LEU A 19 2.85 7.62 -11.67
N ALA A 20 1.60 7.89 -11.32
CA ALA A 20 0.88 9.07 -11.77
C ALA A 20 0.07 9.69 -10.62
N ARG A 21 -0.22 10.98 -10.73
CA ARG A 21 -1.11 11.71 -9.82
C ARG A 21 -2.48 11.85 -10.50
N LEU A 22 -3.54 11.38 -9.83
CA LEU A 22 -4.91 11.63 -10.26
C LEU A 22 -5.26 13.12 -10.08
N ALA A 23 -6.12 13.64 -10.95
CA ALA A 23 -6.72 14.95 -10.76
C ALA A 23 -7.67 14.93 -9.54
N ASP A 24 -7.90 16.10 -8.95
CA ASP A 24 -8.71 16.21 -7.74
C ASP A 24 -10.15 15.75 -8.00
N GLY A 25 -10.66 14.87 -7.13
CA GLY A 25 -12.01 14.32 -7.23
C GLY A 25 -12.20 13.19 -8.26
N VAL A 26 -11.14 12.78 -8.97
CA VAL A 26 -11.19 11.61 -9.85
C VAL A 26 -11.08 10.34 -9.00
N ASP A 27 -12.03 9.43 -9.18
CA ASP A 27 -12.00 8.12 -8.55
C ASP A 27 -11.11 7.13 -9.33
N LEU A 28 -10.61 6.11 -8.63
CA LEU A 28 -9.72 5.09 -9.19
C LEU A 28 -10.39 4.28 -10.30
N ASP A 29 -11.69 3.97 -10.19
CA ASP A 29 -12.41 3.22 -11.21
C ASP A 29 -12.51 4.04 -12.51
N ALA A 30 -12.75 5.34 -12.39
CA ALA A 30 -12.76 6.26 -13.53
C ALA A 30 -11.39 6.35 -14.21
N ALA A 31 -10.30 6.43 -13.42
CA ALA A 31 -8.95 6.42 -13.96
C ALA A 31 -8.60 5.08 -14.64
N SER A 32 -9.05 3.96 -14.07
CA SER A 32 -8.85 2.63 -14.67
C SER A 32 -9.63 2.48 -15.97
N ALA A 33 -10.86 2.97 -16.03
CA ALA A 33 -11.68 2.97 -17.25
C ALA A 33 -11.06 3.83 -18.37
N ASP A 34 -10.56 5.03 -18.04
CA ASP A 34 -9.89 5.90 -19.01
C ASP A 34 -8.63 5.24 -19.60
N LEU A 35 -7.79 4.65 -18.75
CA LEU A 35 -6.64 3.85 -19.20
C LEU A 35 -7.04 2.64 -20.05
N GLY A 36 -8.16 1.99 -19.72
CA GLY A 36 -8.72 0.92 -20.54
C GLY A 36 -9.09 1.39 -21.95
N GLY A 37 -9.71 2.57 -22.05
CA GLY A 37 -10.01 3.20 -23.34
C GLY A 37 -8.77 3.60 -24.14
N LEU A 38 -7.67 3.98 -23.47
CA LEU A 38 -6.38 4.24 -24.12
C LEU A 38 -5.73 2.94 -24.61
N LEU A 39 -5.77 1.88 -23.80
CA LEU A 39 -5.23 0.57 -24.13
C LEU A 39 -5.95 -0.05 -25.33
N ALA A 40 -7.28 0.08 -25.40
CA ALA A 40 -8.06 -0.37 -26.55
C ALA A 40 -7.67 0.30 -27.88
N ARG A 41 -7.18 1.55 -27.82
CA ARG A 41 -6.70 2.32 -28.97
C ARG A 41 -5.19 2.17 -29.22
N ALA A 42 -4.48 1.43 -28.37
CA ALA A 42 -3.04 1.23 -28.51
C ALA A 42 -2.64 0.57 -29.85
N PRO A 43 -3.40 -0.41 -30.41
CA PRO A 43 -3.07 -1.00 -31.71
C PRO A 43 -3.12 0.00 -32.88
N ASP A 44 -3.97 1.02 -32.81
CA ASP A 44 -4.05 2.05 -33.86
C ASP A 44 -2.84 2.98 -33.83
N ARG A 45 -2.26 3.20 -32.64
CA ARG A 45 -1.16 4.14 -32.41
C ARG A 45 0.22 3.49 -32.53
N PHE A 46 0.33 2.23 -32.12
CA PHE A 46 1.58 1.47 -32.03
C PHE A 46 1.39 0.04 -32.59
N PRO A 47 1.00 -0.10 -33.87
CA PRO A 47 0.68 -1.41 -34.48
C PRO A 47 1.87 -2.38 -34.49
N GLU A 48 3.10 -1.85 -34.45
CA GLU A 48 4.35 -2.62 -34.40
C GLU A 48 4.58 -3.36 -33.06
N VAL A 49 3.84 -2.98 -32.01
CA VAL A 49 4.01 -3.49 -30.64
C VAL A 49 2.71 -4.08 -30.10
N PHE A 50 1.58 -3.43 -30.35
CA PHE A 50 0.28 -3.86 -29.85
C PHE A 50 -0.59 -4.32 -31.02
N THR A 51 -0.94 -5.60 -31.03
CA THR A 51 -1.98 -6.14 -31.92
C THR A 51 -3.24 -6.46 -31.12
N PRO A 52 -4.44 -6.36 -31.72
CA PRO A 52 -5.68 -6.72 -31.02
C PRO A 52 -5.63 -8.15 -30.47
N GLN A 53 -5.08 -9.08 -31.24
CA GLN A 53 -4.92 -10.48 -30.84
C GLN A 53 -4.00 -10.62 -29.62
N LEU A 54 -2.89 -9.86 -29.56
CA LEU A 54 -1.97 -9.88 -28.43
C LEU A 54 -2.63 -9.32 -27.17
N LEU A 55 -3.40 -8.24 -27.29
CA LEU A 55 -4.15 -7.66 -26.18
C LEU A 55 -5.14 -8.65 -25.58
N GLU A 56 -5.90 -9.34 -26.43
CA GLU A 56 -6.87 -10.35 -25.99
C GLU A 56 -6.19 -11.57 -25.37
N GLN A 57 -5.17 -12.13 -26.03
CA GLN A 57 -4.50 -13.36 -25.57
C GLN A 57 -3.76 -13.17 -24.25
N ALA A 58 -3.12 -12.01 -24.04
CA ALA A 58 -2.42 -11.71 -22.79
C ALA A 58 -3.35 -11.17 -21.70
N GLY A 59 -4.63 -10.96 -21.99
CA GLY A 59 -5.60 -10.43 -21.02
C GLY A 59 -5.22 -9.03 -20.53
N PHE A 60 -4.75 -8.17 -21.45
CA PHE A 60 -4.31 -6.82 -21.11
C PHE A 60 -5.46 -6.01 -20.50
N ALA A 61 -5.32 -5.70 -19.22
CA ALA A 61 -6.28 -4.89 -18.48
C ALA A 61 -5.56 -3.80 -17.68
N PRO A 62 -6.11 -2.58 -17.64
CA PRO A 62 -5.58 -1.53 -16.77
C PRO A 62 -5.72 -1.97 -15.31
N ARG A 63 -4.64 -1.83 -14.54
CA ARG A 63 -4.62 -2.10 -13.10
C ARG A 63 -4.11 -0.90 -12.35
N VAL A 64 -5.03 0.01 -12.02
CA VAL A 64 -4.74 1.19 -11.19
C VAL A 64 -4.93 0.82 -9.72
N ARG A 65 -3.96 1.14 -8.88
CA ARG A 65 -4.04 0.96 -7.43
C ARG A 65 -3.46 2.17 -6.71
N PRO A 66 -3.96 2.51 -5.50
CA PRO A 66 -3.34 3.51 -4.66
C PRO A 66 -1.86 3.20 -4.42
N LEU A 67 -1.01 4.22 -4.45
CA LEU A 67 0.42 4.04 -4.16
C LEU A 67 0.65 3.47 -2.75
N LYS A 68 -0.19 3.86 -1.78
CA LYS A 68 -0.15 3.33 -0.41
C LYS A 68 -0.24 1.80 -0.41
N ASP A 69 -1.16 1.23 -1.19
CA ASP A 69 -1.38 -0.22 -1.21
C ASP A 69 -0.22 -0.96 -1.86
N VAL A 70 0.46 -0.33 -2.82
CA VAL A 70 1.66 -0.89 -3.47
C VAL A 70 2.86 -0.85 -2.53
N VAL A 71 3.00 0.20 -1.72
CA VAL A 71 4.16 0.41 -0.84
C VAL A 71 3.99 -0.30 0.50
N VAL A 72 2.78 -0.30 1.06
CA VAL A 72 2.52 -0.71 2.46
C VAL A 72 1.54 -1.89 2.55
N GLY A 73 0.80 -2.21 1.48
CA GLY A 73 -0.33 -3.15 1.57
C GLY A 73 0.04 -4.52 2.14
N GLU A 74 1.20 -5.08 1.77
CA GLU A 74 1.65 -6.39 2.30
C GLU A 74 2.17 -6.31 3.75
N ALA A 75 2.62 -5.14 4.18
CA ALA A 75 3.17 -4.91 5.52
C ALA A 75 2.13 -4.46 6.54
N GLU A 76 0.93 -4.04 6.12
CA GLU A 76 -0.11 -3.48 7.00
C GLU A 76 -0.49 -4.45 8.15
N THR A 77 -0.83 -5.70 7.80
CA THR A 77 -1.21 -6.72 8.78
C THR A 77 -0.10 -7.05 9.77
N PRO A 78 1.14 -7.41 9.36
CA PRO A 78 2.19 -7.72 10.31
C PRO A 78 2.57 -6.53 11.19
N LEU A 79 2.54 -5.29 10.66
CA LEU A 79 2.76 -4.09 11.46
C LEU A 79 1.71 -3.93 12.57
N LEU A 80 0.43 -4.17 12.26
CA LEU A 80 -0.66 -4.13 13.25
C LEU A 80 -0.52 -5.23 14.30
N VAL A 81 -0.12 -6.44 13.91
CA VAL A 81 0.10 -7.56 14.84
C VAL A 81 1.22 -7.23 15.82
N VAL A 82 2.35 -6.70 15.33
CA VAL A 82 3.46 -6.29 16.19
C VAL A 82 3.04 -5.17 17.13
N LEU A 83 2.31 -4.16 16.63
CA LEU A 83 1.80 -3.05 17.44
C LEU A 83 0.85 -3.54 18.54
N ALA A 84 -0.10 -4.41 18.21
CA ALA A 84 -1.05 -4.98 19.16
C ALA A 84 -0.35 -5.81 20.24
N THR A 85 0.64 -6.62 19.83
CA THR A 85 1.45 -7.43 20.75
C THR A 85 2.25 -6.55 21.70
N ALA A 86 2.94 -5.53 21.18
CA ALA A 86 3.68 -4.57 22.00
C ALA A 86 2.75 -3.83 22.98
N GLY A 87 1.57 -3.40 22.53
CA GLY A 87 0.56 -2.76 23.39
C GLY A 87 0.09 -3.67 24.53
N LEU A 88 -0.15 -4.95 24.25
CA LEU A 88 -0.53 -5.93 25.27
C LEU A 88 0.58 -6.15 26.31
N LEU A 89 1.83 -6.28 25.85
CA LEU A 89 2.99 -6.44 26.73
C LEU A 89 3.18 -5.21 27.64
N LEU A 90 3.00 -4.00 27.09
CA LEU A 90 3.04 -2.77 27.87
C LEU A 90 1.95 -2.74 28.94
N LEU A 91 0.71 -3.12 28.61
CA LEU A 91 -0.41 -3.19 29.56
C LEU A 91 -0.13 -4.18 30.70
N ILE A 92 0.40 -5.37 30.38
CA ILE A 92 0.79 -6.37 31.38
C ILE A 92 1.86 -5.80 32.31
N GLY A 93 2.88 -5.12 31.75
CA GLY A 93 3.92 -4.44 32.52
C GLY A 93 3.34 -3.38 33.46
N CYS A 94 2.45 -2.52 32.97
CA CYS A 94 1.79 -1.48 33.76
C CYS A 94 0.95 -2.06 34.90
N ALA A 95 0.17 -3.12 34.64
CA ALA A 95 -0.63 -3.80 35.67
C ALA A 95 0.26 -4.41 36.76
N ASN A 96 1.36 -5.05 36.38
CA ASN A 96 2.31 -5.63 37.33
C ASN A 96 2.96 -4.57 38.22
N VAL A 97 3.37 -3.43 37.63
CA VAL A 97 3.95 -2.31 38.36
C VAL A 97 2.93 -1.71 39.33
N ALA A 98 1.68 -1.49 38.90
CA ALA A 98 0.62 -1.00 39.77
C ALA A 98 0.34 -1.95 40.94
N ASN A 99 0.30 -3.26 40.68
CA ASN A 99 0.09 -4.28 41.71
C ASN A 99 1.25 -4.32 42.72
N LEU A 100 2.49 -4.12 42.26
CA LEU A 100 3.68 -4.00 43.10
C LEU A 100 3.66 -2.75 44.00
N PHE A 101 3.20 -1.61 43.47
CA PHE A 101 3.04 -0.40 44.27
C PHE A 101 1.97 -0.57 45.34
N LEU A 102 0.82 -1.18 45.03
CA LEU A 102 -0.24 -1.48 45.99
C LEU A 102 0.26 -2.32 47.17
N VAL A 103 0.90 -3.46 46.89
CA VAL A 103 1.44 -4.37 47.93
C VAL A 103 2.50 -3.69 48.81
N ARG A 104 3.33 -2.79 48.25
CA ARG A 104 4.31 -2.01 49.01
C ARG A 104 3.64 -0.98 49.93
N PHE A 105 2.54 -0.36 49.50
CA PHE A 105 1.76 0.56 50.34
C PHE A 105 1.05 -0.16 51.49
N GLU A 106 0.51 -1.36 51.26
CA GLU A 106 -0.08 -2.18 52.33
C GLU A 106 0.95 -2.55 53.42
N ARG A 107 2.16 -3.00 53.03
CA ARG A 107 3.20 -3.37 54.01
C ARG A 107 3.70 -2.19 54.84
N ARG A 108 3.86 -1.01 54.23
CA ARG A 108 4.23 0.21 54.96
C ARG A 108 3.15 0.67 55.95
N ARG A 109 1.88 0.33 55.72
CA ARG A 109 0.79 0.64 56.66
C ARG A 109 0.83 -0.23 57.92
N GLY A 110 1.38 -1.45 57.82
CA GLY A 110 1.59 -2.34 58.95
C GLY A 110 2.80 -2.00 59.84
N GLU A 111 3.71 -1.14 59.36
CA GLU A 111 4.90 -0.69 60.14
C GLU A 111 4.64 0.61 60.93
N VAL A 112 3.46 1.24 60.79
CA VAL A 112 3.06 2.47 61.51
C VAL A 112 1.94 2.19 62.53
N GLY A 113 1.68 0.92 62.85
CA GLY A 113 0.74 0.48 63.88
C GLY A 113 1.44 -0.07 65.11
#